data_AF-Q2VCF0-F1
#
_entry.id   AF-Q2VCF0-F1
#
_cell.length_a   1.000
_cell.length_b   1.000
_cell.length_c   1.000
_cell.angle_alpha   90.00
_cell.angle_beta   90.00
_cell.angle_gamma   90.00
#
_symmetry.space_group_name_H-M   'P 1'
#
loop_
_entity.id
_entity.type
_entity.pdbx_description
1 polymer ?
#
loop_
_entity_poly.entity_id
_entity_poly.type
_entity_poly.pdbx_seq_one_letter_code
_entity_poly.pdbx_strand_id
1 'polypeptide(L)'
;MAETLNRSSLGALDIGSRVNLERPTAVGARLGGHIVQGHVDGTGAVLERKPSDNWEIIKISLPDDLARYVVEKGSITVDGISLTVVDAGPDYFTVSLIPTTLALTTLGLKQPGDPVNLEVDVVAKYVERLLGAAK
;
A
#
# COMPACT_ATOMS: atom_id res chain seq x y z
N MET A 1 20.32 1.04 4.99
CA MET A 1 20.16 2.05 6.07
C MET A 1 19.16 1.52 7.07
N ALA A 2 19.38 1.74 8.38
CA ALA A 2 18.62 1.07 9.44
C ALA A 2 17.12 1.40 9.40
N GLU A 3 16.74 2.66 9.16
CA GLU A 3 15.33 3.08 9.09
C GLU A 3 14.54 2.27 8.06
N THR A 4 15.01 2.19 6.82
CA THR A 4 14.33 1.42 5.77
C THR A 4 14.20 -0.05 6.13
N LEU A 5 15.22 -0.67 6.71
CA LEU A 5 15.15 -2.09 7.10
C LEU A 5 14.17 -2.33 8.24
N ASN A 6 14.01 -1.37 9.16
CA ASN A 6 13.08 -1.47 10.28
C ASN A 6 11.64 -1.15 9.89
N ARG A 7 11.43 -0.28 8.90
CA ARG A 7 10.11 0.23 8.48
C ARG A 7 9.48 -0.53 7.32
N SER A 8 10.25 -1.38 6.63
CA SER A 8 9.80 -2.04 5.40
C SER A 8 10.06 -3.55 5.42
N SER A 9 9.42 -4.25 4.51
CA SER A 9 9.62 -5.68 4.26
C SER A 9 10.96 -6.01 3.60
N LEU A 10 11.80 -5.01 3.28
CA LEU A 10 13.07 -5.23 2.58
C LEU A 10 14.06 -6.09 3.37
N GLY A 11 13.98 -6.10 4.70
CA GLY A 11 14.83 -6.95 5.55
C GLY A 11 14.59 -8.46 5.38
N ALA A 12 13.46 -8.86 4.80
CA ALA A 12 13.10 -10.26 4.54
C ALA A 12 13.40 -10.70 3.10
N LEU A 13 14.04 -9.87 2.28
CA LEU A 13 14.35 -10.20 0.89
C LEU A 13 15.65 -10.98 0.78
N ASP A 14 15.65 -11.96 -0.13
CA ASP A 14 16.80 -12.77 -0.49
C ASP A 14 17.24 -12.50 -1.93
N ILE A 15 18.43 -13.00 -2.30
CA ILE A 15 18.89 -12.98 -3.69
C ILE A 15 17.87 -13.72 -4.56
N GLY A 16 17.35 -13.02 -5.58
CA GLY A 16 16.32 -13.53 -6.48
C GLY A 16 14.89 -13.11 -6.14
N SER A 17 14.66 -12.44 -5.00
CA SER A 17 13.35 -11.86 -4.70
C SER A 17 12.93 -10.82 -5.76
N ARG A 18 11.65 -10.87 -6.15
CA ARG A 18 11.06 -9.86 -7.05
C ARG A 18 10.62 -8.63 -6.25
N VAL A 19 10.82 -7.46 -6.82
CA VAL A 19 10.40 -6.17 -6.26
C VAL A 19 9.69 -5.34 -7.31
N ASN A 20 8.76 -4.48 -6.89
CA ASN A 20 8.20 -3.46 -7.77
C ASN A 20 9.20 -2.30 -7.91
N LEU A 21 9.26 -1.71 -9.10
CA LEU A 21 10.10 -0.55 -9.38
C LEU A 21 9.27 0.50 -10.10
N GLU A 22 9.34 1.73 -9.61
CA GLU A 22 8.77 2.90 -10.26
C GLU A 22 9.83 4.01 -10.27
N ARG A 23 9.94 4.73 -11.40
CA ARG A 23 10.84 5.88 -11.49
C ARG A 23 10.16 7.11 -10.91
N PRO A 24 10.91 8.04 -10.30
CA PRO A 24 10.37 9.33 -9.92
C PRO A 24 9.69 10.01 -11.11
N THR A 25 8.49 10.53 -10.89
CA THR A 25 7.73 11.24 -11.92
C THR A 25 8.35 12.62 -12.18
N ALA A 26 8.61 12.95 -13.44
CA ALA A 26 9.15 14.26 -13.81
C ALA A 26 8.13 15.39 -13.56
N VAL A 27 8.61 16.58 -13.22
CA VAL A 27 7.75 17.76 -13.03
C VAL A 27 6.93 18.02 -14.29
N GLY A 28 5.61 18.19 -14.11
CA GLY A 28 4.67 18.42 -15.22
C GLY A 28 4.19 17.16 -15.93
N ALA A 29 4.70 15.97 -15.60
CA ALA A 29 4.16 14.72 -16.11
C ALA A 29 2.83 14.35 -15.43
N ARG A 30 2.06 13.46 -16.08
CA ARG A 30 0.77 12.98 -15.55
C ARG A 30 0.98 12.01 -14.39
N LEU A 31 0.24 12.21 -13.30
CA LEU A 31 0.10 11.23 -12.23
C LEU A 31 -1.04 10.27 -12.59
N GLY A 32 -0.70 8.99 -12.77
CA GLY A 32 -1.67 7.93 -13.11
C GLY A 32 -2.41 7.34 -11.89
N GLY A 33 -1.85 7.52 -10.69
CA GLY A 33 -2.45 7.16 -9.41
C GLY A 33 -2.58 8.38 -8.52
N HIS A 34 -2.22 8.24 -7.24
CA HIS A 34 -2.13 9.35 -6.28
C HIS A 34 -0.67 9.77 -6.05
N ILE A 35 -0.45 10.72 -5.14
CA ILE A 35 0.91 11.14 -4.76
C ILE A 35 1.53 10.07 -3.86
N VAL A 36 2.58 9.43 -4.37
CA VAL A 36 3.38 8.44 -3.65
C VAL A 36 4.78 9.02 -3.44
N GLN A 37 5.21 9.10 -2.19
CA GLN A 37 6.51 9.63 -1.78
C GLN A 37 7.61 8.56 -1.76
N GLY A 38 7.24 7.28 -1.61
CA GLY A 38 8.19 6.20 -1.38
C GLY A 38 8.64 6.12 0.07
N HIS A 39 7.85 6.67 1.00
CA HIS A 39 8.13 6.69 2.43
C HIS A 39 7.18 5.71 3.13
N VAL A 40 7.62 4.46 3.24
CA VAL A 40 6.86 3.40 3.92
C VAL A 40 6.60 3.81 5.38
N ASP A 41 5.33 3.82 5.77
CA ASP A 41 4.89 4.14 7.12
C ASP A 41 4.98 2.93 8.06
N GLY A 42 4.69 1.75 7.51
CA GLY A 42 4.80 0.48 8.19
C GLY A 42 4.55 -0.70 7.26
N THR A 43 4.41 -1.87 7.87
CA THR A 43 4.17 -3.13 7.13
C THR A 43 2.86 -3.76 7.56
N GLY A 44 2.16 -4.33 6.60
CA GLY A 44 1.05 -5.27 6.82
C GLY A 44 1.40 -6.66 6.31
N ALA A 45 0.42 -7.55 6.33
CA ALA A 45 0.49 -8.86 5.70
C ALA A 45 -0.78 -9.13 4.90
N VAL A 46 -0.65 -9.88 3.81
CA VAL A 46 -1.81 -10.41 3.10
C VAL A 46 -2.54 -11.37 4.05
N LEU A 47 -3.83 -11.14 4.29
CA LEU A 47 -4.66 -11.97 5.16
C LEU A 47 -5.47 -12.98 4.33
N GLU A 48 -6.01 -12.54 3.22
CA GLU A 48 -6.92 -13.34 2.40
C GLU A 48 -6.88 -12.88 0.94
N ARG A 49 -7.10 -13.81 0.03
CA ARG A 49 -7.24 -13.58 -1.41
C ARG A 49 -8.55 -14.20 -1.89
N LYS A 50 -9.39 -13.43 -2.59
CA LYS A 50 -10.68 -13.87 -3.14
C LYS A 50 -10.67 -13.65 -4.66
N PRO A 51 -10.33 -14.69 -5.45
CA PRO A 51 -10.38 -14.62 -6.90
C PRO A 51 -11.80 -14.39 -7.42
N SER A 52 -11.91 -13.71 -8.55
CA SER A 52 -13.13 -13.56 -9.34
C SER A 52 -12.77 -13.60 -10.82
N ASP A 53 -13.77 -13.59 -11.70
CA ASP A 53 -13.53 -13.78 -13.15
C ASP A 53 -12.64 -12.68 -13.76
N ASN A 54 -12.74 -11.43 -13.28
CA ASN A 54 -12.08 -10.28 -13.89
C ASN A 54 -11.25 -9.42 -12.91
N TRP A 55 -11.21 -9.78 -11.64
CA TRP A 55 -10.43 -9.09 -10.61
C TRP A 55 -10.21 -10.03 -9.43
N GLU A 56 -9.38 -9.60 -8.50
CA GLU A 56 -9.15 -10.32 -7.26
C GLU A 56 -9.19 -9.35 -6.08
N ILE A 57 -9.98 -9.68 -5.06
CA ILE A 57 -10.00 -8.92 -3.81
C ILE A 57 -8.92 -9.47 -2.89
N ILE A 58 -8.03 -8.60 -2.44
CA ILE A 58 -7.01 -8.92 -1.45
C ILE A 58 -7.34 -8.19 -0.15
N LYS A 59 -7.38 -8.93 0.95
CA LYS A 59 -7.49 -8.40 2.32
C LYS A 59 -6.09 -8.30 2.92
N ILE A 60 -5.75 -7.15 3.48
CA ILE A 60 -4.43 -6.86 4.03
C ILE A 60 -4.61 -6.35 5.47
N SER A 61 -3.75 -6.79 6.39
CA SER A 61 -3.75 -6.30 7.76
C SER A 61 -3.31 -4.85 7.82
N LEU A 62 -3.92 -4.08 8.71
CA LEU A 62 -3.66 -2.65 8.89
C LEU A 62 -3.22 -2.40 10.33
N PRO A 63 -1.98 -1.93 10.55
CA PRO A 63 -1.54 -1.50 11.87
C PRO A 63 -2.42 -0.38 12.45
N ASP A 64 -2.71 -0.45 13.75
CA ASP A 64 -3.61 0.49 14.45
C ASP A 64 -3.20 1.95 14.32
N ASP A 65 -1.90 2.24 14.27
CA ASP A 65 -1.36 3.59 14.12
C ASP A 65 -1.58 4.18 12.72
N LEU A 66 -1.82 3.32 11.72
CA LEU A 66 -2.12 3.71 10.34
C LEU A 66 -3.63 3.74 10.04
N ALA A 67 -4.45 3.04 10.83
CA ALA A 67 -5.88 2.86 10.57
C ALA A 67 -6.64 4.16 10.31
N ARG A 68 -6.31 5.23 11.05
CA ARG A 68 -6.94 6.56 10.92
C ARG A 68 -6.70 7.26 9.58
N TYR A 69 -5.75 6.81 8.78
CA TYR A 69 -5.43 7.41 7.47
C TYR A 69 -6.02 6.62 6.29
N VAL A 70 -6.67 5.48 6.55
CA VAL A 70 -7.22 4.60 5.52
C VAL A 70 -8.74 4.66 5.59
N VAL A 71 -9.37 5.01 4.47
CA VAL A 71 -10.82 5.16 4.37
C VAL A 71 -11.35 4.43 3.14
N GLU A 72 -12.60 3.98 3.18
CA GLU A 72 -13.27 3.41 2.01
C GLU A 72 -13.21 4.40 0.83
N LYS A 73 -12.91 3.90 -0.36
CA LYS A 73 -12.68 4.68 -1.60
C LYS A 73 -11.50 5.65 -1.54
N GLY A 74 -10.72 5.64 -0.46
CA GLY A 74 -9.46 6.35 -0.35
C GLY A 74 -8.35 5.71 -1.18
N SER A 75 -7.23 6.42 -1.29
CA SER A 75 -6.01 5.90 -1.89
C SER A 75 -5.10 5.30 -0.83
N ILE A 76 -4.42 4.22 -1.18
CA ILE A 76 -3.36 3.63 -0.38
C ILE A 76 -2.27 3.07 -1.31
N THR A 77 -1.02 3.11 -0.86
CA THR A 77 0.09 2.49 -1.57
C THR A 77 0.48 1.19 -0.89
N VAL A 78 0.51 0.10 -1.67
CA VAL A 78 0.94 -1.23 -1.20
C VAL A 78 2.09 -1.72 -2.07
N ASP A 79 3.27 -1.94 -1.46
CA ASP A 79 4.51 -2.29 -2.18
C ASP A 79 4.81 -1.36 -3.38
N GLY A 80 4.54 -0.07 -3.22
CA GLY A 80 4.72 0.94 -4.28
C GLY A 80 3.60 0.99 -5.33
N ILE A 81 2.53 0.23 -5.16
CA ILE A 81 1.40 0.20 -6.09
C ILE A 81 0.29 1.10 -5.53
N SER A 82 -0.08 2.14 -6.29
CA SER A 82 -1.25 2.96 -5.98
C SER A 82 -2.55 2.16 -6.17
N LEU A 83 -3.34 2.01 -5.12
CA LEU A 83 -4.58 1.24 -5.10
C LEU A 83 -5.73 2.03 -4.47
N THR A 84 -6.95 1.65 -4.81
CA THR A 84 -8.17 2.15 -4.19
C THR A 84 -8.63 1.16 -3.12
N VAL A 85 -8.88 1.69 -1.92
CA VAL A 85 -9.46 0.93 -0.82
C VAL A 85 -10.92 0.60 -1.14
N VAL A 86 -11.25 -0.69 -1.16
CA VAL A 86 -12.61 -1.18 -1.40
C VAL A 86 -13.43 -1.17 -0.12
N ASP A 87 -12.81 -1.55 1.00
CA ASP A 87 -13.40 -1.59 2.35
C ASP A 87 -12.28 -1.37 3.39
N ALA A 88 -12.60 -0.72 4.50
CA ALA A 88 -11.67 -0.40 5.58
C ALA A 88 -12.28 -0.80 6.93
N GLY A 89 -11.69 -1.82 7.56
CA GLY A 89 -12.03 -2.26 8.89
C GLY A 89 -11.08 -1.69 9.96
N PRO A 90 -11.23 -2.10 11.24
CA PRO A 90 -10.41 -1.60 12.33
C PRO A 90 -8.93 -2.01 12.20
N ASP A 91 -8.68 -3.23 11.74
CA ASP A 91 -7.35 -3.87 11.67
C ASP A 91 -7.03 -4.43 10.27
N TYR A 92 -7.82 -4.04 9.26
CA TYR A 92 -7.63 -4.47 7.88
C TYR A 92 -8.17 -3.45 6.88
N PHE A 93 -7.75 -3.61 5.62
CA PHE A 93 -8.44 -3.03 4.48
C PHE A 93 -8.47 -4.05 3.33
N THR A 94 -9.32 -3.79 2.33
CA THR A 94 -9.33 -4.56 1.10
C THR A 94 -9.06 -3.70 -0.12
N VAL A 95 -8.47 -4.31 -1.13
CA VAL A 95 -8.20 -3.71 -2.45
C VAL A 95 -8.64 -4.67 -3.55
N SER A 96 -9.01 -4.11 -4.71
CA SER A 96 -9.31 -4.90 -5.90
C SER A 96 -8.17 -4.78 -6.90
N LEU A 97 -7.63 -5.93 -7.32
CA LEU A 97 -6.58 -5.99 -8.31
C LEU A 97 -7.15 -6.37 -9.67
N ILE A 98 -6.93 -5.51 -10.66
CA ILE A 98 -7.26 -5.78 -12.06
C ILE A 98 -6.22 -6.73 -12.69
N PRO A 99 -6.52 -7.38 -13.83
CA PRO A 99 -5.63 -8.35 -14.46
C PRO A 99 -4.22 -7.82 -14.73
N THR A 100 -4.11 -6.56 -15.18
CA THR A 100 -2.82 -5.91 -15.42
C THR A 100 -1.99 -5.78 -14.14
N THR A 101 -2.60 -5.39 -13.02
CA THR A 101 -1.91 -5.26 -11.72
C THR A 101 -1.46 -6.62 -11.21
N LEU A 102 -2.30 -7.66 -11.35
CA LEU A 102 -1.94 -9.03 -11.01
C LEU A 102 -0.76 -9.53 -11.84
N ALA A 103 -0.75 -9.26 -13.14
CA ALA A 103 0.29 -9.75 -14.04
C ALA A 103 1.64 -9.02 -13.89
N LEU A 104 1.61 -7.71 -13.63
CA LEU A 104 2.79 -6.85 -13.72
C LEU A 104 3.44 -6.50 -12.37
N THR A 105 2.81 -6.85 -11.25
CA THR A 105 3.31 -6.48 -9.91
C THR A 105 3.53 -7.68 -9.01
N THR A 106 4.32 -7.50 -7.95
CA THR A 106 4.57 -8.55 -6.95
C THR A 106 3.30 -8.98 -6.21
N LEU A 107 2.28 -8.13 -6.10
CA LEU A 107 1.03 -8.46 -5.40
C LEU A 107 0.29 -9.64 -6.06
N GLY A 108 0.42 -9.85 -7.36
CA GLY A 108 -0.16 -11.03 -8.01
C GLY A 108 0.43 -12.36 -7.51
N LEU A 109 1.66 -12.33 -7.00
CA LEU A 109 2.41 -13.49 -6.54
C LEU A 109 2.27 -13.73 -5.03
N LYS A 110 2.06 -12.66 -4.26
CA LYS A 110 1.97 -12.68 -2.79
C LYS A 110 0.84 -13.60 -2.30
N GLN A 111 1.09 -14.35 -1.24
CA GLN A 111 0.14 -15.27 -0.60
C GLN A 111 -0.23 -14.79 0.80
N PRO A 112 -1.33 -15.28 1.39
CA PRO A 112 -1.62 -15.05 2.80
C PRO A 112 -0.42 -15.35 3.69
N GLY A 113 -0.10 -14.41 4.59
CA GLY A 113 1.09 -14.42 5.43
C GLY A 113 2.26 -13.60 4.89
N ASP A 114 2.31 -13.31 3.58
CA ASP A 114 3.40 -12.53 3.03
C ASP A 114 3.33 -11.06 3.46
N PRO A 115 4.47 -10.44 3.82
CA PRO A 115 4.50 -9.05 4.22
C PRO A 115 4.37 -8.12 3.01
N VAL A 116 3.78 -6.95 3.24
CA VAL A 116 3.67 -5.84 2.29
C VAL A 116 4.02 -4.52 2.95
N ASN A 117 4.62 -3.62 2.18
CA ASN A 117 4.87 -2.24 2.61
C ASN A 117 3.62 -1.40 2.43
N LEU A 118 3.30 -0.59 3.44
CA LEU A 118 2.16 0.31 3.44
C LEU A 118 2.65 1.76 3.49
N GLU A 119 2.17 2.58 2.55
CA GLU A 119 2.28 4.03 2.60
C GLU A 119 0.86 4.60 2.48
N VAL A 120 0.46 5.35 3.51
CA VAL A 120 -0.88 5.99 3.53
C VAL A 120 -0.82 7.32 2.78
N ASP A 121 -1.97 7.78 2.29
CA ASP A 121 -2.05 9.02 1.52
C ASP A 121 -1.51 10.21 2.34
N VAL A 122 -0.51 10.89 1.79
CA VAL A 122 0.13 12.05 2.44
C VAL A 122 -0.87 13.16 2.75
N VAL A 123 -1.94 13.28 1.95
CA VAL A 123 -3.02 14.25 2.18
C VAL A 123 -3.69 14.00 3.53
N ALA A 124 -3.92 12.74 3.91
CA ALA A 124 -4.54 12.39 5.18
C ALA A 124 -3.68 12.86 6.38
N LYS A 125 -2.36 12.72 6.30
CA LYS A 125 -1.41 13.19 7.33
C LYS A 125 -1.42 14.71 7.46
N TYR A 126 -1.45 15.43 6.34
CA TYR A 126 -1.53 16.90 6.37
C TYR A 126 -2.86 17.38 6.95
N VAL A 127 -3.98 16.75 6.56
CA VAL A 127 -5.31 17.07 7.11
C VAL A 127 -5.32 16.85 8.63
N GLU A 128 -4.83 15.70 9.11
CA GLU A 128 -4.71 15.45 10.54
C GLU A 128 -3.86 16.51 11.24
N ARG A 129 -2.67 16.84 10.71
CA ARG A 129 -1.78 17.84 11.31
C ARG A 129 -2.44 19.22 11.41
N LEU A 130 -3.20 19.62 10.40
CA LEU A 130 -3.91 20.90 10.36
C LEU A 130 -5.08 20.93 11.35
N LEU A 131 -5.87 19.85 11.44
CA LEU A 131 -6.97 19.74 12.39
C LEU A 131 -6.47 19.58 13.84
N GLY A 132 -5.34 18.91 14.05
CA GLY A 132 -4.70 18.78 15.36
C GLY A 132 -3.95 20.04 15.81
N ALA A 133 -3.59 20.93 14.88
CA ALA A 133 -3.06 22.27 15.19
C ALA A 133 -4.17 23.27 15.57
N ALA A 134 -5.44 22.94 15.30
CA ALA A 134 -6.59 23.68 15.80
C ALA A 134 -6.86 23.26 17.26
N LYS A 135 -5.96 23.64 18.16
CA LYS A 135 -6.16 23.59 19.60
C LYS A 135 -5.58 24.83 20.26
#